data_AF-A0A363TMH0-F1
#
_entry.id   AF-A0A363TMH0-F1
#
_cell.length_a   1.000
_cell.length_b   1.000
_cell.length_c   1.000
_cell.angle_alpha   90.00
_cell.angle_beta   90.00
_cell.angle_gamma   90.00
#
_symmetry.space_group_name_H-M   'P 1'
#
loop_
_entity.id
_entity.type
_entity.pdbx_description
1 polymer ?
#
loop_
_entity_poly.entity_id
_entity_poly.type
_entity_poly.pdbx_seq_one_letter_code
_entity_poly.pdbx_strand_id
1 'polypeptide(L)' 'MRLARRDETITLETAFHALHYYAAALAARIPSSGDLAALAGETAILPDGGPADPAAWSDFLEAVDRARGARPDFTLVTR' A
#
# COMPACT_ATOMS: atom_id res chain seq x y z
N MET A 1 -17.28 7.93 -8.00
CA MET A 1 -17.15 6.85 -7.00
C MET A 1 -16.63 7.47 -5.70
N ARG A 2 -17.27 7.26 -4.53
CA ARG A 2 -16.75 7.80 -3.26
C ARG A 2 -15.70 6.83 -2.74
N LEU A 3 -14.48 7.30 -2.49
CA LEU A 3 -13.43 6.47 -1.92
C LEU A 3 -13.82 6.06 -0.50
N ALA A 4 -13.76 4.76 -0.23
CA ALA A 4 -13.84 4.26 1.12
C ALA A 4 -12.62 4.81 1.89
N ARG A 5 -12.88 5.40 3.06
CA ARG A 5 -11.87 5.77 4.07
C ARG A 5 -10.86 6.87 3.67
N ARG A 6 -11.29 7.87 2.89
CA ARG A 6 -10.44 9.04 2.52
C ARG A 6 -9.89 9.81 3.73
N ASP A 7 -10.67 9.92 4.80
CA ASP A 7 -10.34 10.73 5.99
C ASP A 7 -9.77 9.88 7.14
N GLU A 8 -9.32 8.65 6.85
CA GLU A 8 -8.78 7.74 7.85
C GLU A 8 -7.33 8.08 8.19
N THR A 9 -7.01 8.09 9.49
CA THR A 9 -5.64 8.31 10.00
C THR A 9 -4.99 6.98 10.38
N ILE A 10 -3.75 6.77 9.96
CA ILE A 10 -2.89 5.64 10.36
C ILE A 10 -1.57 6.15 10.92
N THR A 11 -0.87 5.34 11.72
CA THR A 11 0.48 5.68 12.18
C THR A 11 1.48 5.55 11.02
N LEU A 12 2.63 6.22 11.14
CA LEU A 12 3.72 6.10 10.15
C LEU A 12 4.21 4.65 10.00
N GLU A 13 4.25 3.90 11.10
CA GLU A 13 4.62 2.48 11.08
C GLU A 13 3.60 1.64 10.29
N THR A 14 2.30 1.81 10.55
CA THR A 14 1.25 1.14 9.78
C THR A 14 1.32 1.53 8.31
N ALA A 15 1.58 2.80 7.99
CA ALA A 15 1.74 3.27 6.62
C ALA A 15 2.93 2.59 5.92
N PHE A 16 4.07 2.47 6.61
CA PHE A 16 5.26 1.83 6.07
C PHE A 16 5.05 0.33 5.82
N HIS A 17 4.43 -0.39 6.76
CA HIS A 17 4.08 -1.80 6.59
C HIS A 17 3.07 -2.02 5.47
N ALA A 18 2.05 -1.16 5.37
CA ALA A 18 1.07 -1.22 4.30
C ALA A 18 1.73 -1.02 2.91
N LEU A 19 2.60 -0.02 2.77
CA LEU A 19 3.38 0.17 1.54
C LEU A 19 4.18 -1.09 1.18
N HIS A 20 4.88 -1.69 2.15
CA HIS A 20 5.65 -2.90 1.92
C HIS A 20 4.77 -4.07 1.43
N TYR A 21 3.64 -4.33 2.09
CA TYR A 21 2.73 -5.40 1.70
C TYR A 21 2.13 -5.17 0.31
N TYR A 22 1.73 -3.94 0.00
CA TYR A 22 1.20 -3.58 -1.30
C TYR A 22 2.26 -3.77 -2.41
N ALA A 23 3.47 -3.23 -2.22
CA ALA A 23 4.56 -3.36 -3.18
C ALA A 23 4.98 -4.82 -3.40
N ALA A 24 5.02 -5.64 -2.34
CA ALA A 24 5.31 -7.06 -2.43
C ALA A 24 4.22 -7.82 -3.21
N ALA A 25 2.95 -7.50 -2.97
CA ALA A 25 1.83 -8.10 -3.69
C ALA A 25 1.84 -7.72 -5.18
N LEU A 26 2.25 -6.49 -5.52
CA LEU A 26 2.41 -6.06 -6.91
C LEU A 26 3.59 -6.77 -7.58
N ALA A 27 4.74 -6.83 -6.91
CA ALA A 27 5.93 -7.53 -7.41
C ALA A 27 5.68 -9.02 -7.67
N ALA A 28 4.82 -9.67 -6.88
CA ALA A 28 4.43 -11.07 -7.11
C ALA A 28 3.53 -11.25 -8.36
N ARG A 29 2.83 -10.21 -8.79
CA ARG A 29 1.90 -10.23 -9.93
C ARG A 29 2.55 -9.83 -11.25
N ILE A 30 3.62 -9.02 -11.21
CA ILE A 30 4.32 -8.55 -12.41
C ILE A 30 5.51 -9.49 -12.70
N PRO A 31 5.47 -10.29 -13.79
CA PRO A 31 6.49 -11.32 -14.08
C PRO A 31 7.90 -10.78 -14.37
N SER A 32 8.02 -9.48 -14.64
CA SER A 32 9.28 -8.81 -14.94
C SER A 32 9.61 -7.81 -13.85
N SER A 33 10.69 -8.06 -13.13
CA SER A 33 11.35 -7.08 -12.27
C SER A 33 11.60 -5.80 -13.08
N GLY A 34 10.88 -4.71 -12.82
CA GLY A 34 11.31 -3.45 -13.40
C GLY A 34 10.35 -2.30 -13.41
N ASP A 35 9.03 -2.50 -13.51
CA ASP A 35 8.21 -1.35 -13.85
C ASP A 35 7.68 -0.57 -12.63
N LEU A 36 8.62 0.06 -11.92
CA LEU A 36 8.29 1.09 -10.93
C LEU A 36 7.47 2.24 -11.54
N ALA A 37 7.52 2.43 -12.87
CA ALA A 37 6.67 3.41 -13.55
C ALA A 37 5.21 2.92 -13.64
N ALA A 38 4.97 1.61 -13.80
CA ALA A 38 3.62 1.04 -13.69
C ALA A 38 3.05 1.24 -12.28
N LEU A 39 3.83 0.93 -11.24
CA LEU A 39 3.46 1.22 -9.83
C LEU A 39 3.17 2.71 -9.61
N ALA A 40 4.01 3.60 -10.13
CA ALA A 40 3.82 5.05 -10.02
C ALA A 40 2.56 5.52 -10.77
N GLY A 41 2.20 4.88 -11.88
CA GLY A 41 0.97 5.13 -12.62
C GLY A 41 -0.28 4.69 -11.86
N GLU A 42 -0.28 3.46 -11.32
CA GLU A 42 -1.40 2.90 -10.55
C GLU A 42 -1.68 3.68 -9.26
N THR A 43 -0.63 4.16 -8.61
CA THR A 43 -0.71 4.93 -7.36
C THR A 43 -0.81 6.44 -7.56
N ALA A 44 -0.87 6.93 -8.80
CA ALA A 44 -0.99 8.35 -9.09
C ALA A 44 -2.30 8.92 -8.53
N ILE A 45 -2.24 10.16 -8.05
CA ILE A 45 -3.42 10.90 -7.59
C ILE A 45 -3.86 11.86 -8.69
N LEU A 46 -5.12 11.75 -9.10
CA LEU A 46 -5.75 12.60 -10.10
C LEU A 46 -6.08 14.00 -9.51
N PRO A 47 -6.36 15.01 -10.37
CA PRO A 47 -6.66 16.37 -9.90
C PRO A 47 -7.88 16.49 -8.98
N ASP A 48 -8.78 15.51 -8.97
CA ASP A 48 -9.93 15.44 -8.07
C ASP A 48 -9.58 14.86 -6.68
N GLY A 49 -8.31 14.46 -6.48
CA GLY A 49 -7.80 13.86 -5.27
C GLY A 49 -8.09 12.36 -5.16
N GLY A 50 -8.54 11.71 -6.22
CA GLY A 50 -8.74 10.27 -6.29
C GLY A 50 -7.54 9.50 -6.84
N PRO A 51 -7.44 8.19 -6.57
CA PRO A 51 -6.45 7.32 -7.18
C PRO A 51 -6.74 7.17 -8.69
N ALA A 52 -5.68 7.12 -9.50
CA ALA A 52 -5.78 6.85 -10.93
C ALA A 52 -6.36 5.46 -11.22
N ASP A 53 -6.02 4.47 -10.38
CA ASP A 53 -6.62 3.14 -10.40
C ASP A 53 -7.40 2.86 -9.08
N PRO A 54 -8.74 2.77 -9.13
CA PRO A 54 -9.55 2.37 -7.99
C PRO A 54 -9.27 0.96 -7.46
N ALA A 55 -8.77 0.03 -8.30
CA ALA A 55 -8.38 -1.31 -7.87
C ALA A 55 -7.10 -1.25 -7.03
N ALA A 56 -6.08 -0.50 -7.47
CA ALA A 56 -4.88 -0.22 -6.69
C ALA A 56 -5.20 0.39 -5.30
N TRP A 57 -6.22 1.25 -5.21
CA TRP A 57 -6.69 1.78 -3.93
C TRP A 57 -7.29 0.69 -3.02
N SER A 58 -8.11 -0.21 -3.57
CA SER A 58 -8.65 -1.33 -2.81
C SER A 58 -7.55 -2.24 -2.28
N ASP A 59 -6.58 -2.59 -3.12
CA ASP A 59 -5.42 -3.40 -2.76
C ASP A 59 -4.59 -2.75 -1.65
N PHE A 60 -4.42 -1.42 -1.70
CA PHE A 60 -3.75 -0.69 -0.64
C PHE A 60 -4.54 -0.73 0.68
N LEU A 61 -5.88 -0.62 0.66
CA LEU A 61 -6.69 -0.75 1.88
C LEU A 61 -6.57 -2.14 2.52
N GLU A 62 -6.49 -3.21 1.72
CA GLU A 62 -6.20 -4.56 2.22
C GLU A 62 -4.82 -4.64 2.89
N ALA A 63 -3.82 -3.98 2.31
CA ALA A 63 -2.48 -3.89 2.89
C ALA A 63 -2.48 -3.10 4.22
N VAL A 64 -3.29 -2.05 4.34
CA VAL A 64 -3.50 -1.30 5.60
C VAL A 64 -4.16 -2.18 6.66
N ASP A 65 -5.21 -2.91 6.31
CA ASP A 65 -5.90 -3.80 7.25
C ASP A 65 -4.97 -4.94 7.70
N ARG A 66 -4.11 -5.47 6.81
CA ARG A 66 -3.04 -6.41 7.16
C ARG A 66 -2.00 -5.80 8.11
N ALA A 67 -1.54 -4.57 7.83
CA ALA A 67 -0.58 -3.86 8.66
C ALA A 67 -1.08 -3.56 10.08
N ARG A 68 -2.40 -3.42 10.26
CA ARG A 68 -3.03 -3.26 11.58
C ARG A 68 -3.10 -4.56 12.37
N GLY A 69 -3.33 -5.68 11.69
CA GLY A 69 -3.34 -7.01 12.31
C GLY A 69 -1.95 -7.54 12.65
N ALA A 70 -0.93 -7.09 11.92
CA ALA A 70 0.47 -7.38 12.20
C ALA A 70 0.94 -6.54 13.41
N ARG A 71 0.74 -7.05 14.63
CA ARG A 71 1.54 -6.56 15.77
C ARG A 71 3.02 -6.80 15.41
N PRO A 72 3.88 -5.77 15.44
CA PRO A 72 5.29 -5.95 15.20
C PRO A 72 5.90 -6.74 16.37
N ASP A 73 6.23 -8.01 16.14
CA ASP A 73 7.06 -8.78 17.07
C ASP A 73 8.53 -8.47 16.74
N PHE A 74 8.99 -7.28 17.15
CA PHE A 74 10.41 -6.93 17.07
C PHE A 74 11.14 -7.47 18.30
N THR A 75 11.61 -8.72 18.23
CA THR A 75 12.82 -9.08 18.97
C THR A 75 14.00 -8.51 18.19
N LEU A 76 14.49 -7.35 18.59
CA LEU A 76 15.76 -6.82 18.10
C LEU A 76 16.87 -7.77 18.58
N VAL A 77 17.35 -8.66 17.71
CA VAL A 77 18.61 -9.36 17.94
C VAL A 77 19.73 -8.42 17.52
N THR A 78 20.25 -7.66 18.48
CA THR A 78 21.52 -6.96 18.34
C THR A 78 22.63 -8.01 18.29
N ARG A 79 23.37 -8.08 17.17
CA ARG A 79 24.67 -8.78 17.08
C ARG A 79 25.78 -7.85 17.54
#